data_AF-A0AA88M4J8-F1
#
_entry.id   AF-A0AA88M4J8-F1
#
_cell.length_a   1.000
_cell.length_b   1.000
_cell.length_c   1.000
_cell.angle_alpha   90.00
_cell.angle_beta   90.00
_cell.angle_gamma   90.00
#
_symmetry.space_group_name_H-M   'P 1'
#
loop_
_entity.id
_entity.type
_entity.pdbx_description
1 polymer ?
#
loop_
_entity_poly.entity_id
_entity_poly.type
_entity_poly.pdbx_seq_one_letter_code
_entity_poly.pdbx_strand_id
1 'polypeptide(L)'
;MSENNPDKDEQTSGTKKTISLPISRVRLIMKSSPDVSSINQDALFLTTKATELFVQHLAVSSFNNGPGKETNTLSYSDLANTAEDTETFHFLTDILPKKILARDYLKSLEEMQEEEADF
;
A
#
# COMPACT_ATOMS: atom_id res chain seq x y z
N MET A 1 7.75 -60.10 26.48
CA MET A 1 8.39 -58.78 26.57
C MET A 1 7.62 -57.86 25.66
N SER A 2 6.80 -57.01 26.26
CA SER A 2 6.09 -55.93 25.57
C SER A 2 7.11 -54.90 25.14
N GLU A 3 7.13 -54.54 23.86
CA GLU A 3 7.36 -53.16 23.48
C GLU A 3 6.31 -52.80 22.44
N ASN A 4 5.46 -51.88 22.86
CA ASN A 4 4.32 -51.33 22.15
C ASN A 4 4.60 -49.83 22.00
N ASN A 5 4.19 -49.29 20.86
CA ASN A 5 4.01 -47.87 20.51
C ASN A 5 5.23 -47.00 20.13
N PRO A 6 5.02 -45.87 19.40
CA PRO A 6 3.88 -45.50 18.55
C PRO A 6 4.27 -44.89 17.18
N ASP A 7 3.24 -44.73 16.34
CA ASP A 7 3.12 -43.78 15.24
C ASP A 7 3.95 -42.50 15.40
N LYS A 8 4.72 -42.16 14.35
CA LYS A 8 5.26 -40.81 14.18
C LYS A 8 4.14 -39.93 13.63
N ASP A 9 3.51 -39.24 14.57
CA ASP A 9 2.56 -38.15 14.36
C ASP A 9 2.99 -37.20 13.23
N GLU A 10 2.00 -36.89 12.38
CA GLU A 10 1.97 -35.74 11.49
C GLU A 10 2.35 -34.46 12.25
N GLN A 11 3.58 -33.99 12.09
CA GLN A 11 3.92 -32.64 12.50
C GLN A 11 3.46 -31.65 11.41
N THR A 12 2.15 -31.43 11.33
CA THR A 12 1.56 -30.22 10.73
C THR A 12 1.83 -29.03 11.66
N SER A 13 3.11 -28.70 11.88
CA SER A 13 3.47 -27.48 12.61
C SER A 13 3.25 -26.30 11.67
N GLY A 14 2.20 -25.53 11.92
CA GLY A 14 1.88 -24.31 11.19
C GLY A 14 3.06 -23.35 11.19
N THR A 15 3.90 -23.44 10.17
CA THR A 15 4.85 -22.40 9.82
C THR A 15 4.01 -21.17 9.55
N LYS A 16 3.99 -20.23 10.50
CA LYS A 16 3.62 -18.83 10.20
C LYS A 16 4.37 -18.52 8.92
N LYS A 17 3.63 -18.29 7.82
CA LYS A 17 4.25 -17.96 6.55
C LYS A 17 5.04 -16.68 6.82
N THR A 18 6.35 -16.83 7.01
CA THR A 18 7.30 -15.73 6.83
C THR A 18 6.91 -15.21 5.45
N ILE A 19 6.45 -14.00 5.22
CA ILE A 19 5.84 -13.53 3.96
C ILE A 19 4.46 -14.13 3.60
N SER A 20 3.48 -13.23 3.55
CA SER A 20 2.10 -13.39 3.12
C SER A 20 1.91 -13.05 1.63
N LEU A 21 2.71 -12.13 1.08
CA LEU A 21 2.66 -11.76 -0.33
C LEU A 21 3.31 -12.84 -1.21
N PRO A 22 2.75 -13.15 -2.39
CA PRO A 22 3.35 -14.10 -3.31
C PRO A 22 4.68 -13.57 -3.88
N ILE A 23 5.79 -14.20 -3.51
CA ILE A 23 7.15 -13.84 -3.99
C ILE A 23 7.24 -13.71 -5.51
N SER A 24 6.57 -14.61 -6.23
CA SER A 24 6.57 -14.61 -7.70
C SER A 24 5.96 -13.33 -8.29
N ARG A 25 4.94 -12.75 -7.63
CA ARG A 25 4.30 -11.50 -8.05
C ARG A 25 5.18 -10.30 -7.76
N VAL A 26 5.82 -10.27 -6.59
CA VAL A 26 6.80 -9.22 -6.25
C VAL A 26 7.95 -9.25 -7.25
N ARG A 27 8.50 -10.44 -7.56
CA ARG A 27 9.56 -10.57 -8.57
C ARG A 27 9.14 -10.06 -9.94
N LEU A 28 7.91 -10.38 -10.37
CA LEU A 28 7.37 -9.93 -11.67
C LEU A 28 7.30 -8.39 -11.73
N ILE A 29 6.78 -7.76 -10.67
CA ILE A 29 6.69 -6.29 -10.58
C ILE A 29 8.09 -5.67 -10.54
N MET A 30 9.03 -6.21 -9.76
CA MET A 30 10.41 -5.71 -9.75
C MET A 30 11.06 -5.77 -11.15
N LYS A 31 10.78 -6.83 -11.92
CA LYS A 31 11.29 -7.00 -13.30
C LYS A 31 10.54 -6.18 -14.35
N SER A 32 9.41 -5.54 -14.03
CA SER A 32 8.74 -4.65 -14.99
C SER A 32 9.47 -3.32 -15.17
N SER A 33 10.40 -3.00 -14.26
CA SER A 33 11.29 -1.86 -14.43
C SER A 33 12.36 -2.17 -15.50
N PRO A 34 12.56 -1.30 -16.51
CA PRO A 34 13.49 -1.54 -17.61
C PRO A 34 14.95 -1.69 -17.14
N ASP A 35 15.30 -1.12 -15.99
CA ASP A 35 16.66 -1.12 -15.45
C ASP A 35 16.97 -2.36 -14.59
N VAL A 36 16.03 -3.29 -14.40
CA VAL A 36 16.20 -4.46 -13.54
C VAL A 36 16.41 -5.73 -14.37
N SER A 37 17.69 -6.08 -14.59
CA SER A 37 18.08 -7.29 -15.34
C SER A 37 18.00 -8.57 -14.50
N SER A 38 18.49 -8.52 -13.26
CA SER A 38 18.52 -9.67 -12.33
C SER A 38 18.21 -9.22 -10.91
N ILE A 39 17.73 -10.15 -10.09
CA ILE A 39 17.28 -9.88 -8.72
C ILE A 39 17.84 -10.98 -7.80
N ASN A 40 18.63 -10.58 -6.81
CA ASN A 40 19.10 -11.45 -5.73
C ASN A 40 17.91 -11.96 -4.88
N GLN A 41 17.97 -13.21 -4.44
CA GLN A 41 16.95 -13.82 -3.59
C GLN A 41 16.75 -13.10 -2.25
N ASP A 42 17.82 -12.61 -1.61
CA ASP A 42 17.73 -11.89 -0.33
C ASP A 42 17.05 -10.53 -0.51
N ALA A 43 17.42 -9.80 -1.58
CA ALA A 43 16.78 -8.55 -1.95
C ALA A 43 15.28 -8.76 -2.23
N LEU A 44 14.92 -9.82 -2.96
CA LEU A 44 13.53 -10.17 -3.22
C LEU A 44 12.74 -10.48 -1.94
N PHE A 45 13.34 -11.24 -1.02
CA PHE A 45 12.72 -11.54 0.27
C PHE A 45 12.50 -10.25 1.08
N LEU A 46 13.52 -9.40 1.18
CA LEU A 46 13.45 -8.14 1.91
C LEU A 46 12.42 -7.18 1.30
N THR A 47 12.40 -7.02 -0.02
CA THR A 47 11.39 -6.20 -0.71
C THR A 47 9.99 -6.74 -0.47
N THR A 48 9.78 -8.06 -0.54
CA THR A 48 8.48 -8.68 -0.25
C THR A 48 8.01 -8.33 1.17
N LYS A 49 8.91 -8.40 2.16
CA LYS A 49 8.61 -8.00 3.54
C LYS A 49 8.37 -6.50 3.72
N ALA A 50 9.18 -5.67 3.06
CA ALA A 50 9.01 -4.23 3.10
C ALA A 50 7.65 -3.83 2.49
N THR A 51 7.21 -4.46 1.40
CA THR A 51 5.89 -4.21 0.80
C THR A 51 4.75 -4.55 1.75
N GLU A 52 4.83 -5.65 2.49
CA GLU A 52 3.82 -6.01 3.51
C GLU A 52 3.71 -4.94 4.60
N LEU A 53 4.86 -4.51 5.13
CA LEU A 53 4.93 -3.50 6.17
C LEU A 53 4.47 -2.14 5.65
N PHE A 54 4.82 -1.80 4.40
CA PHE A 54 4.40 -0.58 3.75
C PHE A 54 2.87 -0.49 3.63
N VAL A 55 2.20 -1.55 3.17
CA VAL A 55 0.73 -1.56 3.06
C VAL A 55 0.07 -1.36 4.43
N GLN A 56 0.59 -2.03 5.48
CA GLN A 56 0.10 -1.84 6.84
C GLN A 56 0.35 -0.40 7.33
N HIS A 57 1.53 0.14 7.08
CA HIS A 57 1.91 1.48 7.50
C HIS A 57 1.06 2.55 6.81
N LEU A 58 0.82 2.42 5.50
CA LEU A 58 -0.06 3.31 4.75
C LEU A 58 -1.48 3.27 5.30
N ALA A 59 -2.04 2.08 5.54
CA ALA A 59 -3.38 1.92 6.07
C ALA A 59 -3.54 2.54 7.47
N VAL A 60 -2.60 2.27 8.38
CA VAL A 60 -2.63 2.81 9.75
C VAL A 60 -2.42 4.33 9.76
N SER A 61 -1.48 4.83 8.97
CA SER A 61 -1.21 6.28 8.89
C SER A 61 -2.43 7.01 8.33
N SER A 62 -3.04 6.46 7.28
CA SER A 62 -4.23 7.05 6.68
C SER A 62 -5.44 7.03 7.60
N PHE A 63 -5.61 5.93 8.34
CA PHE A 63 -6.66 5.83 9.34
C PHE A 63 -6.49 6.83 10.49
N ASN A 64 -5.25 7.01 10.97
CA ASN A 64 -4.96 7.88 12.12
C ASN A 64 -5.01 9.37 11.80
N ASN A 65 -4.66 9.75 10.57
CA ASN A 65 -4.57 11.14 10.13
C ASN A 65 -5.84 11.63 9.42
N GLY A 66 -6.71 10.72 8.96
CA GLY A 66 -7.98 11.05 8.32
C GLY A 66 -9.17 11.12 9.29
N PRO A 67 -10.32 11.67 8.84
CA PRO A 67 -11.59 11.60 9.57
C PRO A 67 -12.04 10.17 9.88
N GLY A 68 -11.49 9.18 9.17
CA GLY A 68 -11.70 7.75 9.39
C GLY A 68 -11.52 7.27 10.83
N LYS A 69 -10.69 7.96 11.64
CA LYS A 69 -10.50 7.66 13.06
C LYS A 69 -11.78 7.83 13.88
N GLU A 70 -12.58 8.84 13.56
CA GLU A 70 -13.84 9.14 14.27
C GLU A 70 -14.96 8.20 13.81
N THR A 71 -14.99 7.90 12.52
CA THR A 71 -16.02 7.03 11.90
C THR A 71 -15.68 5.54 11.99
N ASN A 72 -14.48 5.20 12.48
CA ASN A 72 -13.93 3.85 12.51
C ASN A 72 -13.96 3.14 11.13
N THR A 73 -13.72 3.91 10.07
CA THR A 73 -13.70 3.43 8.68
C THR A 73 -12.51 4.02 7.95
N LEU A 74 -11.88 3.27 7.04
CA LEU A 74 -10.84 3.80 6.16
C LEU A 74 -11.42 4.03 4.77
N SER A 75 -11.43 5.27 4.31
CA SER A 75 -11.97 5.68 3.01
C SER A 75 -10.84 6.01 2.03
N TYR A 76 -11.18 6.12 0.74
CA TYR A 76 -10.23 6.54 -0.28
C TYR A 76 -9.71 7.97 -0.03
N SER A 77 -10.56 8.88 0.45
CA SER A 77 -10.15 10.25 0.77
C SER A 77 -9.08 10.29 1.85
N ASP A 78 -9.13 9.39 2.84
CA ASP A 78 -8.09 9.31 3.87
C ASP A 78 -6.72 8.93 3.28
N LEU A 79 -6.72 7.98 2.33
CA LEU A 79 -5.51 7.55 1.61
C LEU A 79 -4.95 8.68 0.73
N ALA A 80 -5.82 9.36 -0.03
CA ALA A 80 -5.43 10.45 -0.92
C ALA A 80 -4.87 11.66 -0.14
N ASN A 81 -5.53 12.04 0.97
CA ASN A 81 -5.05 13.11 1.84
C ASN A 81 -3.69 12.74 2.44
N THR A 82 -3.54 11.51 2.94
CA THR A 82 -2.27 11.06 3.52
C THR A 82 -1.13 11.04 2.51
N ALA A 83 -1.41 10.70 1.26
CA ALA A 83 -0.43 10.76 0.17
C ALA A 83 0.04 12.19 -0.13
N GLU A 84 -0.82 13.19 0.03
CA GLU A 84 -0.52 14.61 -0.24
C GLU A 84 0.08 15.34 0.96
N ASP A 85 -0.38 15.03 2.18
CA ASP A 85 -0.04 15.78 3.38
C ASP A 85 1.21 15.22 4.09
N THR A 86 1.66 14.02 3.73
CA THR A 86 2.81 13.35 4.37
C THR A 86 3.94 13.12 3.38
N GLU A 87 5.09 13.76 3.63
CA GLU A 87 6.27 13.72 2.75
C GLU A 87 6.70 12.30 2.34
N THR A 88 6.71 11.38 3.30
CA THR A 88 7.07 9.96 3.06
C THR A 88 6.18 9.27 2.03
N PHE A 89 4.95 9.76 1.82
CA PHE A 89 3.97 9.20 0.89
C PHE A 89 3.80 10.02 -0.39
N HIS A 90 4.53 11.11 -0.59
CA HIS A 90 4.40 11.97 -1.78
C HIS A 90 4.60 11.22 -3.11
N PHE A 91 5.40 10.15 -3.13
CA PHE A 91 5.55 9.32 -4.33
C PHE A 91 4.24 8.65 -4.80
N LEU A 92 3.18 8.68 -3.98
CA LEU A 92 1.86 8.16 -4.29
C LEU A 92 0.89 9.21 -4.82
N THR A 93 1.20 10.51 -4.85
CA THR A 93 0.24 11.56 -5.22
C THR A 93 -0.36 11.35 -6.61
N ASP A 94 0.46 10.88 -7.55
CA ASP A 94 0.02 10.61 -8.93
C ASP A 94 -0.80 9.31 -9.05
N ILE A 95 -0.68 8.42 -8.05
CA ILE A 95 -1.36 7.12 -8.00
C ILE A 95 -2.65 7.19 -7.18
N LEU A 96 -2.68 8.03 -6.15
CA LEU A 96 -3.79 8.25 -5.23
C LEU A 96 -4.23 9.72 -5.24
N PRO A 97 -4.66 10.28 -6.38
CA PRO A 97 -5.04 11.68 -6.46
C PRO A 97 -6.33 11.95 -5.67
N LYS A 98 -6.44 13.16 -5.09
CA LYS A 98 -7.71 13.68 -4.57
C LYS A 98 -8.72 13.78 -5.71
N LYS A 99 -9.94 13.30 -5.47
CA LYS A 99 -11.02 13.33 -6.47
C LYS A 99 -11.69 14.70 -6.42
N ILE A 100 -11.85 15.32 -7.58
CA ILE A 100 -12.68 16.51 -7.79
C ILE A 100 -13.80 16.16 -8.76
N LEU A 101 -15.02 16.67 -8.51
CA LEU A 101 -16.10 16.52 -9.50
C LEU A 101 -15.85 17.47 -10.66
N ALA A 102 -16.13 17.02 -11.88
CA ALA A 102 -15.94 17.84 -13.09
C ALA A 102 -16.66 19.19 -12.99
N ARG A 103 -17.87 19.21 -12.42
CA ARG A 103 -18.64 20.44 -12.19
C ARG A 103 -17.91 21.43 -11.26
N ASP A 104 -17.26 20.92 -10.21
CA ASP A 104 -16.58 21.75 -9.20
C ASP A 104 -15.27 22.28 -9.81
N TYR A 105 -14.60 21.45 -10.61
CA TYR A 105 -13.43 21.86 -11.39
C TYR A 105 -13.75 22.95 -12.41
N LEU A 106 -14.81 22.78 -13.21
CA LEU A 106 -15.24 23.79 -14.18
C LEU A 106 -15.58 25.13 -13.51
N LYS A 107 -16.28 25.08 -12.37
CA LYS A 107 -16.57 26.28 -11.57
C LYS A 107 -15.29 26.96 -11.09
N SER A 108 -14.31 26.20 -10.60
CA SER A 108 -13.03 26.77 -10.17
C SER A 108 -12.25 27.44 -11.32
N LEU A 109 -12.39 26.94 -12.55
CA LEU A 109 -11.77 27.56 -13.73
C LEU A 109 -12.46 28.86 -14.14
N GLU A 110 -13.78 28.94 -14.01
CA GLU A 110 -14.54 30.17 -14.26
C GLU A 110 -14.17 31.25 -13.22
N GLU A 111 -14.11 30.88 -11.94
CA GLU A 111 -13.73 31.79 -10.85
C GLU A 111 -12.31 32.35 -11.02
N MET A 112 -11.33 31.52 -11.41
CA MET A 112 -9.97 31.98 -11.69
C MET A 112 -9.91 32.98 -12.87
N GLN A 113 -10.74 32.82 -13.90
CA GLN A 113 -10.79 33.74 -15.04
C GLN A 113 -11.41 35.09 -14.68
N GLU A 114 -12.44 35.08 -13.83
CA GLU A 114 -13.06 36.31 -13.31
C GLU A 114 -12.07 37.08 -12.43
N GLU A 115 -11.34 36.38 -11.55
CA GLU A 115 -10.30 37.00 -10.72
C GLU A 115 -9.18 37.63 -11.57
N GLU A 116 -8.72 36.96 -12.64
CA GLU A 116 -7.70 37.54 -13.54
C GLU A 116 -8.23 38.73 -14.37
N ALA A 117 -9.53 38.79 -14.67
CA ALA A 117 -10.13 39.87 -15.45
C ALA A 117 -10.36 41.15 -14.64
N ASP A 118 -10.37 41.06 -13.31
CA ASP A 118 -10.53 42.17 -12.38
C ASP A 118 -9.19 42.84 -11.98
N PHE A 119 -8.06 42.39 -12.52
CA PHE A 119 -6.72 43.01 -12.40
C PHE A 119 -6.25 43.70 -13.69
#